data_AF-A0A1F6NV21-F1
#
_entry.id   AF-A0A1F6NV21-F1
#
_cell.length_a   1.000
_cell.length_b   1.000
_cell.length_c   1.000
_cell.angle_alpha   90.00
_cell.angle_beta   90.00
_cell.angle_gamma   90.00
#
_symmetry.space_group_name_H-M   'P 1'
#
loop_
_entity.id
_entity.type
_entity.pdbx_description
1 polymer ?
#
loop_
_entity_poly.entity_id
_entity_poly.type
_entity_poly.pdbx_seq_one_letter_code
_entity_poly.pdbx_strand_id
1 'polypeptide(L)'
;MKTKFFLGSLAIVISALLWSLDGTFLRPGLFSLPSPLLVFLEHTLGFVVLAPFLFIYRSQLKEINKKSWAAIFWVALFGGALGTTFFTKALFATGFVDISVVILLQKFQPIFAIILAAIFLRERFPREFYAYAGLAVVAGYFVTFKDPFIVSGIWSAPALAAVFSLLAAFAWGSSTVFGKYSLKNLNHGLLAALRFGLTVLIMVFPALYFYGTGVSAVAGKQWWTLITIVFSSGAVAMFLYYWGLKKVPASVSTLCELAWPVSAIIFDYFLNDNVLSTTQILGAFVLVLAAYRATALNQPITFTGKVLPGQGKGEEVGAKTANLDVALAAKLPPGLYDCVVTTEAKAVYSGLLYYGYNSLSQKDCLEVHLLNFSGDLKGQEITVTTKRFLRLPKKFNSLDGLKAKVEEDLKKTKE
;
A
#
# COMPACT_ATOMS: atom_id res chain seq x y z
N MET A 1 2.42 -17.23 -7.47
CA MET A 1 2.31 -16.09 -6.53
C MET A 1 2.84 -14.79 -7.12
N LYS A 2 4.01 -14.81 -7.79
CA LYS A 2 4.61 -13.65 -8.47
C LYS A 2 3.66 -12.89 -9.41
N THR A 3 2.93 -13.60 -10.28
CA THR A 3 1.94 -12.99 -11.20
C THR A 3 0.82 -12.26 -10.46
N LYS A 4 0.33 -12.81 -9.33
CA LYS A 4 -0.73 -12.18 -8.53
C LYS A 4 -0.24 -10.88 -7.89
N PHE A 5 1.00 -10.86 -7.40
CA PHE A 5 1.61 -9.66 -6.83
C PHE A 5 1.77 -8.57 -7.90
N PHE A 6 2.37 -8.91 -9.04
CA PHE A 6 2.57 -7.97 -10.15
C PHE A 6 1.25 -7.36 -10.64
N LEU A 7 0.24 -8.20 -10.92
CA LEU A 7 -1.08 -7.71 -11.34
C LEU A 7 -1.72 -6.83 -10.26
N GLY A 8 -1.52 -7.17 -8.97
CA GLY A 8 -2.00 -6.35 -7.86
C GLY A 8 -1.37 -4.96 -7.83
N SER A 9 -0.04 -4.87 -8.00
CA SER A 9 0.67 -3.60 -8.10
C SER A 9 0.21 -2.79 -9.31
N LEU A 10 0.04 -3.44 -10.46
CA LEU A 10 -0.44 -2.79 -11.68
C LEU A 10 -1.86 -2.22 -11.51
N ALA A 11 -2.77 -2.93 -10.85
CA ALA A 11 -4.11 -2.42 -10.58
C ALA A 11 -4.09 -1.15 -9.70
N ILE A 12 -3.19 -1.10 -8.71
CA ILE A 12 -3.01 0.11 -7.87
C ILE A 12 -2.45 1.26 -8.68
N VAL A 13 -1.46 1.01 -9.54
CA VAL A 13 -0.93 2.02 -10.47
C VAL A 13 -2.05 2.56 -11.37
N ILE A 14 -2.87 1.68 -11.98
CA ILE A 14 -4.01 2.10 -12.81
C ILE A 14 -5.00 2.96 -12.01
N SER A 15 -5.33 2.58 -10.78
CA SER A 15 -6.17 3.41 -9.90
C SER A 15 -5.56 4.79 -9.65
N ALA A 16 -4.25 4.87 -9.43
CA ALA A 16 -3.54 6.13 -9.24
C ALA A 16 -3.56 7.02 -10.51
N LEU A 17 -3.44 6.41 -11.70
CA LEU A 17 -3.61 7.12 -12.97
C LEU A 17 -5.02 7.71 -13.11
N LEU A 18 -6.05 6.93 -12.74
CA LEU A 18 -7.45 7.39 -12.76
C LEU A 18 -7.69 8.55 -11.78
N TRP A 19 -7.11 8.51 -10.57
CA TRP A 19 -7.18 9.64 -9.63
C TRP A 19 -6.46 10.90 -10.14
N SER A 20 -5.44 10.75 -10.99
CA SER A 20 -4.80 11.89 -11.63
C SER A 20 -5.73 12.57 -12.61
N LEU A 21 -6.52 11.83 -13.37
CA LEU A 21 -7.50 12.40 -14.27
C LEU A 21 -8.55 13.24 -13.53
N ASP A 22 -8.97 12.78 -12.35
CA ASP A 22 -9.93 13.50 -11.53
C ASP A 22 -9.40 14.83 -11.00
N GLY A 23 -8.28 14.79 -10.26
CA GLY A 23 -7.71 15.97 -9.63
C GLY A 23 -7.29 17.04 -10.65
N THR A 24 -6.82 16.63 -11.82
CA THR A 24 -6.32 17.54 -12.85
C THR A 24 -7.41 18.07 -13.77
N PHE A 25 -8.44 17.27 -14.14
CA PHE A 25 -9.37 17.65 -15.21
C PHE A 25 -10.86 17.68 -14.79
N LEU A 26 -11.30 16.75 -13.95
CA LEU A 26 -12.73 16.62 -13.64
C LEU A 26 -13.12 17.50 -12.45
N ARG A 27 -12.40 17.37 -11.34
CA ARG A 27 -12.69 18.06 -10.07
C ARG A 27 -12.66 19.59 -10.18
N PRO A 28 -11.79 20.24 -10.98
CA PRO A 28 -11.86 21.69 -11.19
C PRO A 28 -13.22 22.16 -11.71
N GLY A 29 -13.93 21.36 -12.52
CA GLY A 29 -15.29 21.69 -13.00
C GLY A 29 -16.37 21.71 -11.91
N LEU A 30 -16.03 21.31 -10.69
CA LEU A 30 -16.93 21.22 -9.54
C LEU A 30 -16.58 22.24 -8.44
N PHE A 31 -15.65 23.17 -8.69
CA PHE A 31 -15.14 24.12 -7.68
C PHE A 31 -16.22 25.00 -7.02
N SER A 32 -17.34 25.23 -7.71
CA SER A 32 -18.44 26.04 -7.20
C SER A 32 -19.31 25.30 -6.16
N LEU A 33 -19.16 23.98 -6.04
CA LEU A 33 -19.93 23.18 -5.10
C LEU A 33 -19.25 23.14 -3.72
N PRO A 34 -20.02 23.25 -2.62
CA PRO A 34 -19.49 23.03 -1.27
C PRO A 34 -18.84 21.64 -1.14
N SER A 35 -17.63 21.56 -0.60
CA SER A 35 -16.89 20.30 -0.52
C SER A 35 -17.66 19.16 0.16
N PRO A 36 -18.38 19.38 1.29
CA PRO A 36 -19.15 18.30 1.91
C PRO A 36 -20.29 17.77 1.03
N LEU A 37 -20.95 18.64 0.27
CA LEU A 37 -22.00 18.27 -0.68
C LEU A 37 -21.40 17.47 -1.85
N LEU A 38 -20.28 17.94 -2.40
CA LEU A 38 -19.56 17.23 -3.47
C LEU A 38 -19.18 15.80 -3.05
N VAL A 39 -18.55 15.65 -1.89
CA VAL A 39 -18.15 14.34 -1.35
C VAL A 39 -19.36 13.44 -1.11
N PHE A 40 -20.46 13.99 -0.56
CA PHE A 40 -21.69 13.25 -0.37
C PHE A 40 -22.27 12.75 -1.70
N LEU A 41 -22.38 13.60 -2.73
CA LEU A 41 -22.93 13.22 -4.03
C LEU A 41 -22.08 12.15 -4.72
N GLU A 42 -20.76 12.34 -4.75
CA GLU A 42 -19.80 11.41 -5.35
C GLU A 42 -19.88 10.02 -4.70
N HIS A 43 -19.89 9.96 -3.36
CA HIS A 43 -20.00 8.70 -2.63
C HIS A 43 -21.40 8.10 -2.70
N THR A 44 -22.46 8.91 -2.83
CA THR A 44 -23.82 8.41 -3.04
C THR A 44 -23.93 7.68 -4.37
N LEU A 45 -23.51 8.32 -5.47
CA LEU A 45 -23.51 7.71 -6.79
C LEU A 45 -22.59 6.49 -6.85
N GLY A 46 -21.39 6.58 -6.26
CA GLY A 46 -20.48 5.44 -6.19
C GLY A 46 -21.04 4.28 -5.35
N PHE A 47 -21.78 4.56 -4.28
CA PHE A 47 -22.46 3.54 -3.49
C PHE A 47 -23.52 2.82 -4.32
N VAL A 48 -24.32 3.55 -5.12
CA VAL A 48 -25.31 2.93 -6.02
C VAL A 48 -24.64 1.93 -6.97
N VAL A 49 -23.49 2.30 -7.55
CA VAL A 49 -22.72 1.41 -8.45
C VAL A 49 -22.19 0.17 -7.72
N LEU A 50 -21.75 0.32 -6.47
CA LEU A 50 -21.12 -0.76 -5.70
C LEU A 50 -22.09 -1.56 -4.82
N ALA A 51 -23.32 -1.08 -4.59
CA ALA A 51 -24.33 -1.72 -3.76
C ALA A 51 -24.63 -3.19 -4.13
N PRO A 52 -24.60 -3.63 -5.40
CA PRO A 52 -24.74 -5.05 -5.75
C PRO A 52 -23.80 -5.97 -4.98
N PHE A 53 -22.59 -5.52 -4.64
CA PHE A 53 -21.62 -6.33 -3.89
C PHE A 53 -22.03 -6.60 -2.43
N LEU A 54 -22.88 -5.74 -1.82
CA LEU A 54 -23.47 -6.03 -0.50
C LEU A 54 -24.36 -7.27 -0.56
N PHE A 55 -25.14 -7.42 -1.63
CA PHE A 55 -26.04 -8.54 -1.82
C PHE A 55 -25.28 -9.82 -2.22
N ILE A 56 -24.34 -9.70 -3.17
CA ILE A 56 -23.52 -10.82 -3.64
C ILE A 56 -22.72 -11.45 -2.50
N TYR A 57 -22.14 -10.63 -1.61
CA TYR A 57 -21.29 -11.09 -0.50
C TYR A 57 -21.96 -10.97 0.87
N ARG A 58 -23.29 -10.99 0.92
CA ARG A 58 -24.06 -10.82 2.16
C ARG A 58 -23.73 -11.82 3.27
N SER A 59 -23.24 -13.02 2.92
CA SER A 59 -22.81 -14.02 3.90
C SER A 59 -21.63 -13.52 4.73
N GLN A 60 -20.65 -12.87 4.09
CA GLN A 60 -19.47 -12.32 4.77
C GLN A 60 -19.81 -11.19 5.74
N LEU A 61 -20.93 -10.46 5.53
CA LEU A 61 -21.38 -9.41 6.46
C LEU A 61 -21.63 -9.95 7.88
N LYS A 62 -22.08 -11.20 8.00
CA LYS A 62 -22.36 -11.84 9.30
C LYS A 62 -21.09 -12.28 10.03
N GLU A 63 -19.98 -12.41 9.29
CA GLU A 63 -18.69 -12.86 9.82
C GLU A 63 -17.80 -11.69 10.27
N ILE A 64 -18.24 -10.45 10.07
CA ILE A 64 -17.48 -9.25 10.43
C ILE A 64 -17.48 -9.05 11.95
N ASN A 65 -16.33 -9.33 12.57
CA ASN A 65 -16.14 -9.05 13.99
C ASN A 65 -16.02 -7.55 14.29
N LYS A 66 -16.13 -7.18 15.57
CA LYS A 66 -16.08 -5.78 16.05
C LYS A 66 -14.83 -5.02 15.58
N LYS A 67 -13.65 -5.67 15.60
CA LYS A 67 -12.39 -5.05 15.15
C LYS A 67 -12.40 -4.75 13.65
N SER A 68 -12.98 -5.65 12.87
CA SER A 68 -13.12 -5.48 11.42
C SER A 68 -14.13 -4.38 11.09
N TRP A 69 -15.26 -4.31 11.81
CA TRP A 69 -16.19 -3.18 11.71
C TRP A 69 -15.54 -1.83 12.03
N ALA A 70 -14.74 -1.77 13.10
CA ALA A 70 -13.98 -0.56 13.44
C ALA A 70 -13.00 -0.15 12.32
N ALA A 71 -12.30 -1.12 11.72
CA ALA A 71 -11.41 -0.87 10.58
C ALA A 71 -12.17 -0.39 9.33
N ILE A 72 -13.34 -0.97 9.03
CA ILE A 72 -14.20 -0.55 7.91
C ILE A 72 -14.74 0.87 8.15
N PHE A 73 -15.18 1.19 9.36
CA PHE A 73 -15.59 2.53 9.72
C PHE A 73 -14.44 3.53 9.60
N TRP A 74 -13.23 3.16 10.07
CA TRP A 74 -12.03 3.98 9.89
C TRP A 74 -11.74 4.28 8.42
N VAL A 75 -11.87 3.26 7.57
CA VAL A 75 -11.70 3.39 6.13
C VAL A 75 -12.72 4.36 5.52
N ALA A 76 -13.99 4.30 5.94
CA ALA A 76 -15.03 5.22 5.49
C ALA A 76 -14.82 6.66 5.99
N LEU A 77 -14.43 6.80 7.26
CA LEU A 77 -14.19 8.09 7.90
C LEU A 77 -12.96 8.79 7.33
N PHE A 78 -11.79 8.15 7.38
CA PHE A 78 -10.55 8.77 6.95
C PHE A 78 -10.34 8.67 5.44
N GLY A 79 -10.72 7.55 4.82
CA GLY A 79 -10.55 7.37 3.39
C GLY A 79 -11.58 8.12 2.55
N GLY A 80 -12.86 8.01 2.91
CA GLY A 80 -13.96 8.58 2.13
C GLY A 80 -14.33 10.00 2.56
N ALA A 81 -14.63 10.21 3.84
CA ALA A 81 -15.15 11.49 4.33
C ALA A 81 -14.06 12.55 4.54
N LEU A 82 -13.22 12.36 5.56
CA LEU A 82 -12.23 13.34 6.02
C LEU A 82 -11.11 13.55 5.01
N GLY A 83 -10.51 12.48 4.46
CA GLY A 83 -9.41 12.59 3.48
C GLY A 83 -9.82 13.41 2.26
N THR A 84 -10.96 13.07 1.65
CA THR A 84 -11.49 13.79 0.48
C THR A 84 -11.88 15.22 0.83
N THR A 85 -12.48 15.46 2.00
CA THR A 85 -12.86 16.80 2.46
C THR A 85 -11.62 17.67 2.71
N PHE A 86 -10.61 17.16 3.41
CA PHE A 86 -9.37 17.87 3.68
C PHE A 86 -8.61 18.19 2.40
N PHE A 87 -8.49 17.24 1.47
CA PHE A 87 -7.87 17.49 0.18
C PHE A 87 -8.61 18.57 -0.61
N THR A 88 -9.94 18.49 -0.69
CA THR A 88 -10.75 19.49 -1.41
C THR A 88 -10.63 20.87 -0.76
N LYS A 89 -10.67 20.93 0.59
CA LYS A 89 -10.45 22.18 1.33
C LYS A 89 -9.06 22.76 1.12
N ALA A 90 -8.03 21.92 1.06
CA ALA A 90 -6.66 22.37 0.79
C ALA A 90 -6.54 23.00 -0.60
N LEU A 91 -7.09 22.34 -1.63
CA LEU A 91 -7.13 22.90 -2.99
C LEU A 91 -7.86 24.25 -3.02
N PHE A 92 -9.06 24.32 -2.43
CA PHE A 92 -9.87 25.54 -2.42
C PHE A 92 -9.18 26.67 -1.65
N ALA A 93 -8.51 26.37 -0.54
CA ALA A 93 -7.76 27.35 0.25
C ALA A 93 -6.60 27.99 -0.53
N THR A 94 -6.02 27.29 -1.51
CA THR A 94 -4.98 27.87 -2.39
C THR A 94 -5.53 28.69 -3.55
N GLY A 95 -6.86 28.78 -3.70
CA GLY A 95 -7.47 29.38 -4.90
C GLY A 95 -7.04 28.71 -6.20
N PHE A 96 -6.55 27.46 -6.12
CA PHE A 96 -5.95 26.72 -7.23
C PHE A 96 -4.68 27.36 -7.84
N VAL A 97 -4.01 28.26 -7.12
CA VAL A 97 -2.72 28.85 -7.55
C VAL A 97 -1.56 27.97 -7.11
N ASP A 98 -1.54 27.57 -5.83
CA ASP A 98 -0.46 26.77 -5.23
C ASP A 98 -0.80 25.27 -5.13
N ILE A 99 -1.47 24.71 -6.15
CA ILE A 99 -1.90 23.29 -6.20
C ILE A 99 -0.70 22.36 -5.94
N SER A 100 0.48 22.72 -6.45
CA SER A 100 1.72 21.98 -6.27
C SER A 100 2.07 21.74 -4.80
N VAL A 101 1.82 22.69 -3.90
CA VAL A 101 2.09 22.50 -2.45
C VAL A 101 1.16 21.45 -1.86
N VAL A 102 -0.12 21.48 -2.22
CA VAL A 102 -1.10 20.48 -1.79
C VAL A 102 -0.70 19.09 -2.30
N ILE A 103 -0.39 18.97 -3.59
CA ILE A 103 0.08 17.73 -4.24
C ILE A 103 1.35 17.20 -3.58
N LEU A 104 2.32 18.08 -3.28
CA LEU A 104 3.58 17.69 -2.63
C LEU A 104 3.33 17.04 -1.27
N LEU A 105 2.55 17.71 -0.42
CA LEU A 105 2.32 17.26 0.95
C LEU A 105 1.57 15.93 0.99
N GLN A 106 0.77 15.63 -0.04
CA GLN A 106 0.16 14.32 -0.19
C GLN A 106 1.16 13.18 -0.42
N LYS A 107 2.36 13.48 -0.94
CA LYS A 107 3.43 12.48 -1.16
C LYS A 107 4.05 11.95 0.13
N PHE A 108 3.69 12.52 1.28
CA PHE A 108 4.04 11.99 2.60
C PHE A 108 3.13 10.83 3.05
N GLN A 109 2.05 10.54 2.32
CA GLN A 109 1.15 9.41 2.58
C GLN A 109 1.89 8.06 2.82
N PRO A 110 2.92 7.68 2.03
CA PRO A 110 3.64 6.43 2.25
C PRO A 110 4.29 6.34 3.63
N ILE A 111 4.75 7.46 4.21
CA ILE A 111 5.37 7.47 5.54
C ILE A 111 4.35 7.06 6.60
N PHE A 112 3.16 7.68 6.59
CA PHE A 112 2.07 7.31 7.50
C PHE A 112 1.65 5.86 7.32
N ALA A 113 1.50 5.41 6.07
CA ALA A 113 1.10 4.04 5.77
C ALA A 113 2.15 3.01 6.22
N ILE A 114 3.45 3.26 5.99
CA ILE A 114 4.54 2.36 6.41
C ILE A 114 4.57 2.22 7.94
N ILE A 115 4.46 3.35 8.67
CA ILE A 115 4.45 3.34 10.13
C ILE A 115 3.22 2.58 10.67
N LEU A 116 2.03 2.91 10.18
CA LEU A 116 0.80 2.27 10.63
C LEU A 116 0.73 0.80 10.22
N ALA A 117 1.23 0.43 9.03
CA ALA A 117 1.30 -0.96 8.60
C ALA A 117 2.29 -1.77 9.46
N ALA A 118 3.41 -1.19 9.87
CA ALA A 118 4.33 -1.83 10.80
C ALA A 118 3.67 -2.12 12.17
N ILE A 119 2.81 -1.21 12.65
CA ILE A 119 2.10 -1.34 13.94
C ILE A 119 0.93 -2.33 13.84
N PHE A 120 -0.01 -2.09 12.91
CA PHE A 120 -1.31 -2.78 12.86
C PHE A 120 -1.31 -4.03 11.99
N LEU A 121 -0.46 -4.10 10.96
CA LEU A 121 -0.37 -5.24 10.05
C LEU A 121 0.89 -6.09 10.28
N ARG A 122 1.83 -5.58 11.10
CA ARG A 122 3.16 -6.15 11.32
C ARG A 122 3.96 -6.30 10.02
N GLU A 123 3.76 -5.38 9.08
CA GLU A 123 4.57 -5.32 7.86
C GLU A 123 6.01 -4.91 8.20
N ARG A 124 6.97 -5.65 7.66
CA ARG A 124 8.40 -5.41 7.85
C ARG A 124 9.12 -5.69 6.55
N PHE A 125 10.20 -4.94 6.32
CA PHE A 125 10.93 -4.98 5.06
C PHE A 125 12.44 -4.95 5.29
N PRO A 126 13.25 -5.38 4.31
CA PRO A 126 14.70 -5.24 4.35
C PRO A 126 15.10 -3.74 4.31
N ARG A 127 16.34 -3.40 4.68
CA ARG A 127 16.78 -1.99 4.83
C ARG A 127 16.67 -1.20 3.54
N GLU A 128 16.97 -1.86 2.44
CA GLU A 128 16.93 -1.36 1.07
C GLU A 128 15.54 -0.83 0.71
N PHE A 129 14.47 -1.47 1.20
CA PHE A 129 13.11 -1.01 0.98
C PHE A 129 12.90 0.41 1.50
N TYR A 130 13.35 0.70 2.73
CA TYR A 130 13.18 2.02 3.34
C TYR A 130 14.02 3.08 2.64
N ALA A 131 15.21 2.73 2.15
CA ALA A 131 16.03 3.62 1.33
C ALA A 131 15.32 3.99 0.01
N TYR A 132 14.78 3.01 -0.72
CA TYR A 132 14.04 3.27 -1.94
C TYR A 132 12.70 4.00 -1.68
N ALA A 133 12.00 3.71 -0.59
CA ALA A 133 10.79 4.43 -0.20
C ALA A 133 11.10 5.92 0.07
N GLY A 134 12.16 6.21 0.82
CA GLY A 134 12.63 7.57 1.05
C GLY A 134 13.03 8.28 -0.25
N LEU A 135 13.77 7.59 -1.12
CA LEU A 135 14.14 8.11 -2.44
C LEU A 135 12.92 8.42 -3.31
N ALA A 136 11.87 7.58 -3.28
CA ALA A 136 10.64 7.81 -4.04
C ALA A 136 9.88 9.06 -3.55
N VAL A 137 9.83 9.29 -2.23
CA VAL A 137 9.21 10.50 -1.65
C VAL A 137 10.00 11.75 -2.05
N VAL A 138 11.34 11.70 -1.95
CA VAL A 138 12.22 12.81 -2.37
C VAL A 138 12.10 13.08 -3.86
N ALA A 139 12.12 12.05 -4.70
CA ALA A 139 11.92 12.19 -6.14
C ALA A 139 10.54 12.78 -6.47
N GLY A 140 9.53 12.47 -5.64
CA GLY A 140 8.23 13.12 -5.66
C GLY A 140 8.30 14.64 -5.59
N TYR A 141 9.19 15.23 -4.79
CA TYR A 141 9.39 16.68 -4.76
C TYR A 141 9.78 17.22 -6.13
N PHE A 142 10.77 16.62 -6.78
CA PHE A 142 11.26 17.03 -8.10
C PHE A 142 10.23 16.87 -9.20
N VAL A 143 9.31 15.90 -9.08
CA VAL A 143 8.18 15.75 -10.02
C VAL A 143 7.16 16.90 -9.86
N THR A 144 6.96 17.39 -8.63
CA THR A 144 5.96 18.44 -8.37
C THR A 144 6.40 19.81 -8.88
N PHE A 145 7.66 20.18 -8.68
CA PHE A 145 8.13 21.55 -8.93
C PHE A 145 8.91 21.63 -10.24
N LYS A 146 8.47 22.54 -11.12
CA LYS A 146 9.19 22.88 -12.35
C LYS A 146 10.57 23.47 -12.06
N ASP A 147 10.63 24.37 -11.08
CA ASP A 147 11.87 25.00 -10.58
C ASP A 147 12.12 24.59 -9.12
N PRO A 148 12.62 23.36 -8.87
CA PRO A 148 12.73 22.80 -7.52
C PRO A 148 13.69 23.53 -6.58
N PHE A 149 14.52 24.44 -7.10
CA PHE A 149 15.49 25.22 -6.33
C PHE A 149 14.99 26.63 -5.99
N ILE A 150 13.90 27.09 -6.61
CA ILE A 150 13.29 28.39 -6.33
C ILE A 150 12.01 28.15 -5.53
N VAL A 151 12.17 28.04 -4.22
CA VAL A 151 11.11 27.70 -3.28
C VAL A 151 10.36 28.96 -2.81
N SER A 152 9.82 29.74 -3.75
CA SER A 152 9.02 30.93 -3.40
C SER A 152 7.59 30.57 -2.98
N GLY A 153 7.00 29.53 -3.58
CA GLY A 153 5.60 29.13 -3.38
C GLY A 153 5.28 28.36 -2.08
N ILE A 154 6.27 27.69 -1.48
CA ILE A 154 6.04 26.89 -0.25
C ILE A 154 5.76 27.80 0.96
N TRP A 155 6.39 28.97 1.02
CA TRP A 155 6.20 29.93 2.11
C TRP A 155 4.99 30.84 1.91
N SER A 156 4.49 30.97 0.67
CA SER A 156 3.31 31.78 0.35
C SER A 156 1.99 31.01 0.47
N ALA A 157 2.01 29.68 0.36
CA ALA A 157 0.82 28.87 0.49
C ALA A 157 0.18 29.05 1.88
N PRO A 158 -1.15 29.20 1.98
CA PRO A 158 -1.82 29.35 3.26
C PRO A 158 -1.49 28.19 4.19
N ALA A 159 -1.03 28.49 5.41
CA ALA A 159 -0.67 27.47 6.40
C ALA A 159 -1.79 26.43 6.61
N LEU A 160 -3.05 26.87 6.51
CA LEU A 160 -4.22 26.01 6.58
C LEU A 160 -4.29 24.97 5.44
N ALA A 161 -3.89 25.33 4.22
CA ALA A 161 -3.83 24.41 3.08
C ALA A 161 -2.79 23.32 3.32
N ALA A 162 -1.62 23.68 3.89
CA ALA A 162 -0.59 22.71 4.24
C ALA A 162 -1.06 21.72 5.31
N VAL A 163 -1.71 22.22 6.37
CA VAL A 163 -2.30 21.38 7.44
C VAL A 163 -3.33 20.42 6.88
N PHE A 164 -4.29 20.90 6.08
CA PHE A 164 -5.29 20.02 5.47
C PHE A 164 -4.68 18.99 4.52
N SER A 165 -3.63 19.35 3.78
CA SER A 165 -2.93 18.42 2.90
C SER A 165 -2.26 17.29 3.68
N LEU A 166 -1.58 17.60 4.79
CA LEU A 166 -0.97 16.58 5.66
C LEU A 166 -2.01 15.71 6.36
N LEU A 167 -3.13 16.29 6.79
CA LEU A 167 -4.24 15.53 7.36
C LEU A 167 -4.86 14.57 6.33
N ALA A 168 -4.98 14.99 5.07
CA ALA A 168 -5.42 14.13 3.99
C ALA A 168 -4.42 12.99 3.73
N ALA A 169 -3.11 13.28 3.74
CA ALA A 169 -2.05 12.28 3.55
C ALA A 169 -2.10 11.20 4.65
N PHE A 170 -2.28 11.62 5.91
CA PHE A 170 -2.51 10.71 7.03
C PHE A 170 -3.81 9.92 6.87
N ALA A 171 -4.89 10.57 6.47
CA ALA A 171 -6.21 9.96 6.34
C ALA A 171 -6.22 8.85 5.28
N TRP A 172 -5.67 9.09 4.09
CA TRP A 172 -5.55 8.08 3.04
C TRP A 172 -4.50 7.01 3.37
N GLY A 173 -3.36 7.39 3.97
CA GLY A 173 -2.35 6.44 4.41
C GLY A 173 -2.90 5.46 5.46
N SER A 174 -3.64 5.96 6.45
CA SER A 174 -4.29 5.11 7.46
C SER A 174 -5.42 4.26 6.87
N SER A 175 -6.25 4.83 5.99
CA SER A 175 -7.31 4.09 5.30
C SER A 175 -6.76 2.94 4.44
N THR A 176 -5.59 3.11 3.83
CA THR A 176 -4.89 2.02 3.12
C THR A 176 -4.58 0.85 4.05
N VAL A 177 -4.04 1.14 5.24
CA VAL A 177 -3.66 0.12 6.24
C VAL A 177 -4.88 -0.61 6.79
N PHE A 178 -5.91 0.12 7.21
CA PHE A 178 -7.14 -0.49 7.73
C PHE A 178 -7.96 -1.16 6.62
N GLY A 179 -7.86 -0.68 5.39
CA GLY A 179 -8.41 -1.36 4.21
C GLY A 179 -7.74 -2.71 4.00
N LYS A 180 -6.41 -2.76 4.04
CA LYS A 180 -5.65 -4.01 3.96
C LYS A 180 -5.99 -4.97 5.10
N TYR A 181 -6.17 -4.44 6.32
CA TYR A 181 -6.61 -5.22 7.47
C TYR A 181 -7.96 -5.90 7.18
N SER A 182 -8.96 -5.14 6.73
CA SER A 182 -10.30 -5.65 6.41
C SER A 182 -10.32 -6.65 5.25
N LEU A 183 -9.45 -6.46 4.23
CA LEU A 183 -9.34 -7.35 3.07
C LEU A 183 -8.81 -8.76 3.38
N LYS A 184 -8.30 -9.01 4.59
CA LYS A 184 -7.92 -10.36 5.02
C LYS A 184 -9.12 -11.31 4.96
N ASN A 185 -10.28 -10.85 5.42
CA ASN A 185 -11.48 -11.68 5.55
C ASN A 185 -12.62 -11.25 4.60
N LEU A 186 -12.49 -10.07 3.96
CA LEU A 186 -13.54 -9.54 3.09
C LEU A 186 -13.19 -9.61 1.61
N ASN A 187 -14.24 -9.70 0.80
CA ASN A 187 -14.15 -9.39 -0.62
C ASN A 187 -13.86 -7.90 -0.84
N HIS A 188 -13.09 -7.58 -1.89
CA HIS A 188 -12.71 -6.21 -2.24
C HIS A 188 -13.89 -5.36 -2.70
N GLY A 189 -14.84 -5.94 -3.46
CA GLY A 189 -16.08 -5.26 -3.83
C GLY A 189 -16.98 -4.99 -2.63
N LEU A 190 -17.05 -5.94 -1.69
CA LEU A 190 -17.80 -5.76 -0.44
C LEU A 190 -17.21 -4.63 0.41
N LEU A 191 -15.88 -4.58 0.58
CA LEU A 191 -15.23 -3.49 1.29
C LEU A 191 -15.46 -2.14 0.60
N ALA A 192 -15.38 -2.08 -0.73
CA ALA A 192 -15.66 -0.88 -1.50
C ALA A 192 -17.09 -0.39 -1.25
N ALA A 193 -18.09 -1.28 -1.35
CA ALA A 193 -19.49 -0.94 -1.11
C ALA A 193 -19.73 -0.44 0.33
N LEU A 194 -19.17 -1.13 1.33
CA LEU A 194 -19.27 -0.73 2.74
C LEU A 194 -18.60 0.62 3.00
N ARG A 195 -17.41 0.86 2.44
CA ARG A 195 -16.73 2.16 2.54
C ARG A 195 -17.64 3.27 2.01
N PHE A 196 -18.12 3.14 0.77
CA PHE A 196 -18.95 4.18 0.15
C PHE A 196 -20.26 4.39 0.92
N GLY A 197 -20.96 3.32 1.29
CA GLY A 197 -22.22 3.42 2.05
C GLY A 197 -22.03 4.08 3.41
N LEU A 198 -21.01 3.70 4.19
CA LEU A 198 -20.72 4.35 5.46
C LEU A 198 -20.26 5.80 5.29
N THR A 199 -19.50 6.12 4.24
CA THR A 199 -19.13 7.51 3.95
C THR A 199 -20.38 8.36 3.66
N VAL A 200 -21.36 7.83 2.93
CA VAL A 200 -22.65 8.51 2.72
C VAL A 200 -23.33 8.80 4.06
N LEU A 201 -23.38 7.82 4.97
CA LEU A 201 -23.96 8.02 6.30
C LEU A 201 -23.20 9.05 7.15
N ILE A 202 -21.87 9.10 7.04
CA ILE A 202 -21.05 10.11 7.74
C ILE A 202 -21.29 11.49 7.16
N MET A 203 -21.41 11.59 5.83
CA MET A 203 -21.46 12.85 5.11
C MET A 203 -22.87 13.44 4.99
N VAL A 204 -23.93 12.70 5.34
CA VAL A 204 -25.31 13.18 5.23
C VAL A 204 -25.53 14.46 6.04
N PHE A 205 -25.13 14.51 7.31
CA PHE A 205 -25.33 15.70 8.15
C PHE A 205 -24.48 16.90 7.70
N PRO A 206 -23.15 16.74 7.43
CA PRO A 206 -22.36 17.80 6.83
C PRO A 206 -22.94 18.32 5.51
N ALA A 207 -23.47 17.45 4.65
CA ALA A 207 -24.07 17.84 3.38
C ALA A 207 -25.41 18.56 3.55
N LEU A 208 -26.23 18.14 4.53
CA LEU A 208 -27.53 18.76 4.83
C LEU A 208 -27.40 20.25 5.22
N TYR A 209 -26.31 20.62 5.90
CA TYR A 209 -26.03 22.04 6.21
C TYR A 209 -25.91 22.92 4.95
N PHE A 210 -25.42 22.35 3.85
CA PHE A 210 -25.28 23.03 2.55
C PHE A 210 -26.45 22.70 1.59
N TYR A 211 -27.51 22.07 2.08
CA TYR A 211 -28.65 21.66 1.26
C TYR A 211 -29.55 22.82 0.84
N GLY A 212 -29.50 23.95 1.57
CA GLY A 212 -30.16 25.20 1.16
C GLY A 212 -29.61 25.80 -0.15
N THR A 213 -28.39 25.41 -0.54
CA THR A 213 -27.75 25.65 -1.85
C THR A 213 -27.78 24.38 -2.73
N GLY A 214 -28.79 23.53 -2.56
CA GLY A 214 -28.72 22.07 -2.73
C GLY A 214 -28.59 21.47 -4.13
N VAL A 215 -29.05 20.22 -4.25
CA VAL A 215 -28.93 19.36 -5.45
C VAL A 215 -29.52 20.01 -6.71
N SER A 216 -30.58 20.82 -6.55
CA SER A 216 -31.20 21.59 -7.63
C SER A 216 -30.30 22.71 -8.19
N ALA A 217 -29.27 23.12 -7.45
CA ALA A 217 -28.27 24.10 -7.90
C ALA A 217 -27.10 23.44 -8.66
N VAL A 218 -27.02 22.11 -8.70
CA VAL A 218 -25.99 21.38 -9.46
C VAL A 218 -26.34 21.46 -10.94
N ALA A 219 -25.50 22.15 -11.71
CA ALA A 219 -25.72 22.34 -13.15
C ALA A 219 -25.66 21.00 -13.91
N GLY A 220 -26.35 20.90 -15.05
CA GLY A 220 -26.36 19.67 -15.87
C GLY A 220 -24.96 19.18 -16.27
N LYS A 221 -24.03 20.10 -16.57
CA LYS A 221 -22.62 19.76 -16.83
C LYS A 221 -21.93 19.12 -15.62
N GLN A 222 -22.23 19.58 -14.41
CA GLN A 222 -21.62 19.07 -13.18
C GLN A 222 -22.10 17.64 -12.86
N TRP A 223 -23.35 17.30 -13.19
CA TRP A 223 -23.82 15.92 -13.11
C TRP A 223 -23.05 14.97 -14.02
N TRP A 224 -22.81 15.37 -15.28
CA TRP A 224 -21.99 14.58 -16.19
C TRP A 224 -20.56 14.41 -15.70
N THR A 225 -19.97 15.45 -15.11
CA THR A 225 -18.66 15.35 -14.47
C THR A 225 -18.68 14.37 -13.29
N LEU A 226 -19.70 14.43 -12.41
CA LEU A 226 -19.86 13.50 -11.29
C LEU A 226 -20.00 12.04 -11.75
N ILE A 227 -20.81 11.79 -12.78
CA ILE A 227 -20.97 10.45 -13.37
C ILE A 227 -19.63 9.96 -13.93
N THR A 228 -18.91 10.83 -14.65
CA THR A 228 -17.59 10.51 -15.20
C THR A 228 -16.61 10.14 -14.10
N ILE A 229 -16.56 10.91 -13.01
CA ILE A 229 -15.75 10.61 -11.82
C ILE A 229 -16.13 9.23 -11.27
N VAL A 230 -17.40 8.96 -11.02
CA VAL A 230 -17.87 7.70 -10.43
C VAL A 230 -17.44 6.47 -11.25
N PHE A 231 -17.57 6.55 -12.58
CA PHE A 231 -17.20 5.47 -13.49
C PHE A 231 -15.72 5.45 -13.91
N SER A 232 -14.91 6.37 -13.39
CA SER A 232 -13.46 6.39 -13.60
C SER A 232 -12.70 6.36 -12.27
N SER A 233 -12.40 7.53 -11.71
CA SER A 233 -11.60 7.76 -10.50
C SER A 233 -12.31 7.44 -9.17
N GLY A 234 -13.63 7.34 -9.18
CA GLY A 234 -14.46 7.08 -8.02
C GLY A 234 -14.61 5.58 -7.75
N ALA A 235 -15.78 5.01 -8.08
CA ALA A 235 -16.12 3.63 -7.75
C ALA A 235 -15.22 2.61 -8.48
N VAL A 236 -14.95 2.83 -9.77
CA VAL A 236 -14.14 1.91 -10.60
C VAL A 236 -12.69 1.87 -10.11
N ALA A 237 -12.03 3.03 -9.95
CA ALA A 237 -10.67 3.08 -9.43
C ALA A 237 -10.58 2.50 -8.03
N MET A 238 -11.55 2.76 -7.13
CA MET A 238 -11.56 2.17 -5.78
C MET A 238 -11.76 0.66 -5.78
N PHE A 239 -12.58 0.12 -6.69
CA PHE A 239 -12.75 -1.33 -6.85
C PHE A 239 -11.43 -1.99 -7.29
N LEU A 240 -10.78 -1.43 -8.32
CA LEU A 240 -9.47 -1.88 -8.80
C LEU A 240 -8.39 -1.76 -7.72
N TYR A 241 -8.42 -0.67 -6.97
CA TYR A 241 -7.49 -0.40 -5.88
C TYR A 241 -7.60 -1.46 -4.80
N TYR A 242 -8.81 -1.76 -4.30
CA TYR A 242 -8.98 -2.80 -3.29
C TYR A 242 -8.68 -4.20 -3.80
N TRP A 243 -8.94 -4.46 -5.09
CA TRP A 243 -8.53 -5.70 -5.73
C TRP A 243 -7.00 -5.85 -5.73
N GLY A 244 -6.26 -4.77 -5.98
CA GLY A 244 -4.80 -4.73 -5.94
C GLY A 244 -4.24 -4.80 -4.52
N LEU A 245 -4.75 -3.97 -3.61
CA LEU A 245 -4.38 -3.91 -2.19
C LEU A 245 -4.58 -5.27 -1.50
N LYS A 246 -5.55 -6.08 -1.94
CA LYS A 246 -5.71 -7.45 -1.40
C LYS A 246 -4.47 -8.31 -1.65
N LYS A 247 -3.71 -8.07 -2.74
CA LYS A 247 -2.57 -8.88 -3.19
C LYS A 247 -1.19 -8.30 -2.83
N VAL A 248 -1.14 -7.03 -2.46
CA VAL A 248 0.11 -6.29 -2.22
C VAL A 248 0.13 -5.76 -0.77
N PRO A 249 1.28 -5.68 -0.09
CA PRO A 249 1.37 -5.02 1.21
C PRO A 249 0.85 -3.58 1.18
N ALA A 250 0.29 -3.09 2.28
CA ALA A 250 -0.20 -1.71 2.38
C ALA A 250 0.92 -0.70 2.12
N SER A 251 2.11 -0.96 2.68
CA SER A 251 3.30 -0.13 2.50
C SER A 251 3.79 -0.04 1.06
N VAL A 252 3.68 -1.13 0.30
CA VAL A 252 4.06 -1.18 -1.12
C VAL A 252 2.97 -0.53 -1.98
N SER A 253 1.71 -0.67 -1.58
CA SER A 253 0.58 -0.09 -2.29
C SER A 253 0.69 1.44 -2.35
N THR A 254 1.02 2.10 -1.25
CA THR A 254 1.20 3.56 -1.22
C THR A 254 2.40 4.04 -2.03
N LEU A 255 3.43 3.22 -2.23
CA LEU A 255 4.52 3.52 -3.17
C LEU A 255 4.07 3.38 -4.63
N CYS A 256 3.22 2.40 -4.93
CA CYS A 256 2.61 2.27 -6.27
C CYS A 256 1.69 3.47 -6.58
N GLU A 257 1.02 4.02 -5.55
CA GLU A 257 0.19 5.23 -5.69
C GLU A 257 1.00 6.47 -6.09
N LEU A 258 2.32 6.50 -5.88
CA LEU A 258 3.19 7.56 -6.38
C LEU A 258 3.31 7.60 -7.92
N ALA A 259 2.69 6.67 -8.64
CA ALA A 259 2.46 6.83 -10.08
C ALA A 259 1.58 8.05 -10.40
N TRP A 260 0.70 8.44 -9.48
CA TRP A 260 -0.21 9.59 -9.61
C TRP A 260 0.48 10.90 -10.02
N PRO A 261 1.51 11.41 -9.31
CA PRO A 261 2.18 12.65 -9.71
C PRO A 261 2.93 12.54 -11.04
N VAL A 262 3.40 11.35 -11.40
CA VAL A 262 4.06 11.13 -12.70
C VAL A 262 3.02 11.22 -13.82
N SER A 263 1.84 10.63 -13.64
CA SER A 263 0.76 10.79 -14.63
C SER A 263 0.24 12.21 -14.72
N ALA A 264 0.20 12.95 -13.61
CA ALA A 264 -0.28 14.32 -13.60
C ALA A 264 0.57 15.21 -14.52
N ILE A 265 1.90 15.11 -14.43
CA ILE A 265 2.79 15.89 -15.31
C ILE A 265 2.73 15.43 -16.78
N ILE A 266 2.53 14.13 -17.01
CA ILE A 266 2.37 13.60 -18.37
C ILE A 266 1.08 14.15 -19.01
N PHE A 267 -0.03 14.12 -18.27
CA PHE A 267 -1.28 14.67 -18.77
C PHE A 267 -1.21 16.18 -18.97
N ASP A 268 -0.54 16.91 -18.08
CA ASP A 268 -0.32 18.35 -18.22
C ASP A 268 0.46 18.69 -19.50
N TYR A 269 1.48 17.89 -19.86
CA TYR A 269 2.21 18.03 -21.12
C TYR A 269 1.30 17.82 -22.35
N PHE A 270 0.51 16.75 -22.38
CA PHE A 270 -0.30 16.40 -23.55
C PHE A 270 -1.55 17.25 -23.74
N LEU A 271 -2.09 17.80 -22.65
CA LEU A 271 -3.41 18.48 -22.67
C LEU A 271 -3.29 20.00 -22.53
N ASN A 272 -2.23 20.50 -21.89
CA ASN A 272 -2.03 21.93 -21.68
C ASN A 272 -0.77 22.46 -22.41
N ASP A 273 -0.11 21.64 -23.24
CA ASP A 273 1.12 21.97 -23.96
C ASP A 273 2.27 22.47 -23.06
N ASN A 274 2.23 22.12 -21.77
CA ASN A 274 3.22 22.55 -20.78
C ASN A 274 4.52 21.74 -20.93
N VAL A 275 5.62 22.40 -21.28
CA VAL A 275 6.93 21.75 -21.39
C VAL A 275 7.44 21.33 -20.01
N LEU A 276 7.72 20.03 -19.88
CA LEU A 276 8.33 19.44 -18.69
C LEU A 276 9.77 19.92 -18.52
N SER A 277 10.11 20.34 -17.31
CA SER A 277 11.51 20.64 -16.96
C SER A 277 12.37 19.38 -16.92
N THR A 278 13.68 19.52 -17.16
CA THR A 278 14.66 18.43 -17.02
C THR A 278 14.62 17.81 -15.62
N THR A 279 14.43 18.63 -14.59
CA THR A 279 14.30 18.19 -13.19
C THR A 279 13.06 17.34 -12.95
N GLN A 280 11.92 17.67 -13.56
CA GLN A 280 10.71 16.85 -13.47
C GLN A 280 10.86 15.51 -14.19
N ILE A 281 11.52 15.48 -15.36
CA ILE A 281 11.78 14.24 -16.11
C ILE A 281 12.70 13.32 -15.29
N LEU A 282 13.82 13.84 -14.78
CA LEU A 282 14.73 13.08 -13.93
C LEU A 282 14.06 12.63 -12.64
N GLY A 283 13.29 13.51 -12.00
CA GLY A 283 12.50 13.20 -10.81
C GLY A 283 11.50 12.06 -11.07
N ALA A 284 10.79 12.08 -12.19
CA ALA A 284 9.84 11.04 -12.56
C ALA A 284 10.54 9.70 -12.79
N PHE A 285 11.68 9.70 -13.50
CA PHE A 285 12.47 8.50 -13.71
C PHE A 285 12.95 7.89 -12.38
N VAL A 286 13.53 8.71 -11.51
CA VAL A 286 14.01 8.26 -10.19
C VAL A 286 12.85 7.76 -9.33
N LEU A 287 11.70 8.45 -9.34
CA LEU A 287 10.51 8.04 -8.60
C LEU A 287 10.06 6.64 -9.05
N VAL A 288 9.87 6.45 -10.36
CA VAL A 288 9.41 5.18 -10.93
C VAL A 288 10.40 4.06 -10.62
N LEU A 289 11.70 4.32 -10.79
CA LEU A 289 12.75 3.34 -10.48
C LEU A 289 12.77 2.98 -9.00
N ALA A 290 12.70 3.97 -8.11
CA ALA A 290 12.71 3.76 -6.65
C ALA A 290 11.47 2.98 -6.20
N ALA A 291 10.28 3.38 -6.65
CA ALA A 291 9.03 2.68 -6.35
C ALA A 291 9.06 1.23 -6.89
N TYR A 292 9.57 1.03 -8.11
CA TYR A 292 9.75 -0.31 -8.70
C TYR A 292 10.72 -1.17 -7.87
N ARG A 293 11.89 -0.64 -7.48
CA ARG A 293 12.88 -1.37 -6.68
C ARG A 293 12.33 -1.73 -5.31
N ALA A 294 11.67 -0.80 -4.62
CA ALA A 294 10.99 -1.08 -3.34
C ALA A 294 9.91 -2.17 -3.48
N THR A 295 9.15 -2.13 -4.57
CA THR A 295 8.11 -3.13 -4.87
C THR A 295 8.71 -4.49 -5.23
N ALA A 296 9.80 -4.53 -5.99
CA ALA A 296 10.46 -5.75 -6.43
C ALA A 296 11.10 -6.53 -5.27
N LEU A 297 11.62 -5.83 -4.25
CA LEU A 297 12.13 -6.45 -3.01
C LEU A 297 11.07 -7.26 -2.24
N ASN A 298 9.80 -7.06 -2.55
CA ASN A 298 8.67 -7.72 -1.91
C ASN A 298 8.05 -8.84 -2.74
N GLN A 299 8.61 -9.13 -3.92
CA GLN A 299 8.15 -10.25 -4.73
C GLN A 299 8.61 -11.58 -4.11
N PRO A 300 7.72 -12.60 -4.05
CA PRO A 300 8.12 -13.95 -3.68
C PRO A 300 9.27 -14.45 -4.54
N ILE A 301 10.33 -14.91 -3.88
CA ILE A 301 11.48 -15.55 -4.53
C ILE A 301 11.32 -17.06 -4.32
N THR A 302 11.40 -17.80 -5.43
CA THR A 302 11.37 -19.26 -5.42
C THR A 302 12.72 -19.78 -5.91
N PHE A 303 13.29 -20.71 -5.18
CA PHE A 303 14.50 -21.43 -5.57
C PHE A 303 14.39 -22.89 -5.13
N THR A 304 15.12 -23.76 -5.82
CA THR A 304 15.13 -25.19 -5.59
C THR A 304 16.57 -25.61 -5.35
N GLY A 305 16.80 -26.47 -4.36
CA GLY A 305 18.13 -26.91 -4.00
C GLY A 305 18.13 -28.19 -3.19
N LYS A 306 19.25 -28.91 -3.24
CA LYS A 306 19.49 -30.10 -2.42
C LYS A 306 19.81 -29.71 -0.99
N VAL A 307 19.24 -30.44 -0.04
CA VAL A 307 19.53 -30.27 1.38
C VAL A 307 20.92 -30.81 1.70
N LEU A 308 21.79 -29.92 2.14
CA LEU A 308 23.18 -30.20 2.46
C LEU A 308 23.32 -30.76 3.89
N PRO A 309 24.36 -31.58 4.16
CA PRO A 309 24.71 -31.98 5.52
C PRO A 309 25.01 -30.74 6.38
N GLY A 310 24.33 -30.61 7.51
CA GLY A 310 24.58 -29.54 8.48
C GLY A 310 25.47 -30.00 9.65
N GLN A 311 25.87 -29.06 10.51
CA GLN A 311 26.62 -29.35 11.74
C GLN A 311 25.75 -29.91 12.90
N GLY A 312 24.44 -30.13 12.70
CA GLY A 312 23.52 -30.63 13.73
C GLY A 312 23.12 -29.63 14.82
N LYS A 313 23.76 -28.46 14.90
CA LYS A 313 23.57 -27.46 15.98
C LYS A 313 22.17 -26.81 16.05
N GLY A 314 21.37 -26.88 14.98
CA GLY A 314 19.98 -26.40 14.98
C GLY A 314 19.08 -27.18 15.96
N GLU A 315 19.39 -28.46 16.18
CA GLU A 315 18.67 -29.34 17.11
C GLU A 315 18.83 -28.88 18.57
N GLU A 316 20.01 -28.38 18.94
CA GLU A 316 20.30 -27.85 20.29
C GLU A 316 19.47 -26.59 20.64
N VAL A 317 19.05 -25.84 19.63
CA VAL A 317 18.23 -24.62 19.76
C VAL A 317 16.75 -24.84 19.43
N GLY A 318 16.33 -26.10 19.24
CA GLY A 318 14.93 -26.46 19.01
C GLY A 318 14.41 -26.21 17.61
N ALA A 319 15.29 -25.92 16.63
CA ALA A 319 14.92 -25.72 15.24
C ALA A 319 15.74 -26.65 14.34
N LYS A 320 15.19 -27.83 14.03
CA LYS A 320 15.74 -28.69 12.95
C LYS A 320 15.69 -27.92 11.64
N THR A 321 16.85 -27.53 11.11
CA THR A 321 16.97 -26.77 9.86
C THR A 321 17.56 -27.64 8.75
N ALA A 322 17.01 -27.49 7.54
CA ALA A 322 17.62 -27.96 6.31
C ALA A 322 18.56 -26.87 5.77
N ASN A 323 19.82 -27.23 5.56
CA ASN A 323 20.84 -26.32 5.02
C ASN A 323 20.79 -26.36 3.49
N LEU A 324 20.90 -25.20 2.85
CA LEU A 324 20.90 -25.05 1.40
C LEU A 324 22.15 -24.29 0.96
N ASP A 325 22.50 -24.40 -0.32
CA ASP A 325 23.59 -23.60 -0.90
C ASP A 325 23.23 -22.10 -0.88
N VAL A 326 24.13 -21.30 -0.31
CA VAL A 326 23.99 -19.83 -0.21
C VAL A 326 23.89 -19.18 -1.59
N ALA A 327 24.47 -19.78 -2.64
CA ALA A 327 24.35 -19.26 -4.01
C ALA A 327 22.89 -19.12 -4.47
N LEU A 328 21.97 -19.93 -3.93
CA LEU A 328 20.53 -19.85 -4.22
C LEU A 328 19.89 -18.56 -3.71
N ALA A 329 20.51 -17.90 -2.73
CA ALA A 329 20.03 -16.65 -2.12
C ALA A 329 20.55 -15.38 -2.81
N ALA A 330 21.18 -15.46 -3.99
CA ALA A 330 21.82 -14.31 -4.66
C ALA A 330 20.92 -13.07 -4.87
N LYS A 331 19.59 -13.26 -4.95
CA LYS A 331 18.60 -12.17 -5.12
C LYS A 331 17.79 -11.87 -3.86
N LEU A 332 18.05 -12.60 -2.76
CA LEU A 332 17.33 -12.50 -1.51
C LEU A 332 18.10 -11.58 -0.56
N PRO A 333 17.48 -10.51 -0.01
CA PRO A 333 18.13 -9.71 1.03
C PRO A 333 18.40 -10.55 2.29
N PRO A 334 19.50 -10.33 3.03
CA PRO A 334 19.72 -11.03 4.31
C PRO A 334 18.59 -10.79 5.30
N GLY A 335 18.09 -11.84 5.93
CA GLY A 335 17.00 -11.77 6.88
C GLY A 335 16.33 -13.10 7.18
N LEU A 336 15.31 -13.03 8.03
CA LEU A 336 14.39 -14.11 8.32
C LEU A 336 13.09 -13.89 7.57
N TYR A 337 12.56 -14.94 6.95
CA TYR A 337 11.37 -14.92 6.12
C TYR A 337 10.40 -16.02 6.51
N ASP A 338 9.11 -15.72 6.45
CA ASP A 338 8.09 -16.76 6.25
C ASP A 338 8.30 -17.37 4.86
N CYS A 339 8.19 -18.69 4.74
CA CYS A 339 8.30 -19.38 3.46
C CYS A 339 7.33 -20.56 3.36
N VAL A 340 7.18 -21.06 2.14
CA VAL A 340 6.56 -22.36 1.84
C VAL A 340 7.63 -23.25 1.25
N VAL A 341 7.71 -24.47 1.76
CA VAL A 341 8.63 -25.51 1.29
C VAL A 341 7.81 -26.60 0.64
N THR A 342 8.17 -26.97 -0.59
CA THR A 342 7.64 -28.16 -1.27
C THR A 342 8.75 -29.20 -1.29
N THR A 343 8.50 -30.37 -0.70
CA THR A 343 9.45 -31.48 -0.69
C THR A 343 9.43 -32.22 -2.03
N GLU A 344 10.41 -33.09 -2.24
CA GLU A 344 10.48 -33.97 -3.42
C GLU A 344 9.22 -34.84 -3.59
N ALA A 345 8.67 -35.32 -2.46
CA ALA A 345 7.40 -36.03 -2.40
C ALA A 345 6.15 -35.15 -2.67
N LYS A 346 6.34 -33.89 -3.09
CA LYS A 346 5.31 -32.88 -3.36
C LYS A 346 4.47 -32.48 -2.14
N ALA A 347 4.90 -32.82 -0.94
CA ALA A 347 4.27 -32.35 0.29
C ALA A 347 4.64 -30.88 0.56
N VAL A 348 3.67 -30.08 1.02
CA VAL A 348 3.82 -28.63 1.19
C VAL A 348 3.78 -28.27 2.67
N TYR A 349 4.81 -27.58 3.14
CA TYR A 349 4.98 -27.15 4.52
C TYR A 349 5.16 -25.63 4.61
N SER A 350 4.62 -25.01 5.66
CA SER A 350 5.05 -23.67 6.06
C SER A 350 6.39 -23.76 6.76
N GLY A 351 7.24 -22.74 6.61
CA GLY A 351 8.55 -22.74 7.24
C GLY A 351 9.11 -21.35 7.47
N LEU A 352 10.26 -21.32 8.15
CA LEU A 352 11.08 -20.13 8.34
C LEU A 352 12.37 -20.29 7.55
N LEU A 353 12.66 -19.34 6.66
CA LEU A 353 13.91 -19.27 5.93
C LEU A 353 14.80 -18.20 6.55
N TYR A 354 15.98 -18.58 7.00
CA TYR A 354 17.04 -17.67 7.43
C TYR A 354 18.12 -17.57 6.35
N TYR A 355 18.45 -16.34 5.97
CA TYR A 355 19.62 -16.02 5.16
C TYR A 355 20.47 -14.96 5.86
N GLY A 356 21.74 -15.26 6.10
CA GLY A 356 22.71 -14.29 6.57
C GLY A 356 23.81 -14.91 7.43
N TYR A 357 24.60 -14.05 8.06
CA TYR A 357 25.77 -14.46 8.82
C TYR A 357 25.42 -15.35 10.01
N ASN A 358 26.05 -16.51 10.10
CA ASN A 358 25.95 -17.39 11.25
C ASN A 358 27.20 -17.26 12.13
N SER A 359 27.01 -16.77 13.36
CA SER A 359 28.09 -16.55 14.32
C SER A 359 28.84 -17.84 14.72
N LEU A 360 28.19 -19.01 14.61
CA LEU A 360 28.78 -20.29 14.98
C LEU A 360 29.69 -20.85 13.89
N SER A 361 29.34 -20.65 12.61
CA SER A 361 30.13 -21.12 11.46
C SER A 361 31.05 -20.03 10.88
N GLN A 362 30.92 -18.78 11.33
CA GLN A 362 31.65 -17.60 10.85
C GLN A 362 31.52 -17.37 9.33
N LYS A 363 30.40 -17.79 8.75
CA LYS A 363 30.07 -17.64 7.32
C LYS A 363 28.58 -17.38 7.15
N ASP A 364 28.18 -16.88 5.99
CA ASP A 364 26.77 -16.81 5.63
C ASP A 364 26.19 -18.23 5.48
N CYS A 365 24.94 -18.40 5.90
CA CYS A 365 24.19 -19.63 5.72
C CYS A 365 22.79 -19.35 5.15
N LEU A 366 22.23 -20.39 4.51
CA LEU A 366 20.86 -20.44 4.04
C LEU A 366 20.19 -21.65 4.68
N GLU A 367 19.32 -21.40 5.65
CA GLU A 367 18.73 -22.43 6.50
C GLU A 367 17.21 -22.33 6.49
N VAL A 368 16.52 -23.45 6.29
CA VAL A 368 15.06 -23.51 6.34
C VAL A 368 14.56 -24.44 7.42
N HIS A 369 13.70 -23.95 8.30
CA HIS A 369 13.00 -24.73 9.30
C HIS A 369 11.57 -25.01 8.85
N LEU A 370 11.21 -26.27 8.65
CA LEU A 370 9.85 -26.68 8.28
C LEU A 370 9.00 -26.85 9.54
N LEU A 371 7.83 -26.22 9.57
CA LEU A 371 6.90 -26.32 10.68
C LEU A 371 6.15 -27.66 10.64
N ASN A 372 6.01 -28.29 11.80
CA ASN A 372 5.28 -29.56 12.00
C ASN A 372 5.77 -30.70 11.08
N PHE A 373 7.05 -30.66 10.67
CA PHE A 373 7.67 -31.71 9.88
C PHE A 373 8.44 -32.68 10.79
N SER A 374 8.27 -33.98 10.54
CA SER A 374 9.07 -35.06 11.09
C SER A 374 9.64 -35.92 9.96
N GLY A 375 10.94 -36.17 9.98
CA GLY A 375 11.64 -36.95 8.95
C GLY A 375 13.06 -36.44 8.70
N ASP A 376 13.76 -37.09 7.76
CA ASP A 376 15.05 -36.63 7.25
C ASP A 376 14.88 -36.11 5.82
N LEU A 377 15.45 -34.93 5.56
CA LEU A 377 15.45 -34.29 4.25
C LEU A 377 16.83 -34.27 3.60
N LYS A 378 17.89 -34.78 4.28
CA LYS A 378 19.26 -34.75 3.76
C LYS A 378 19.34 -35.41 2.38
N GLY A 379 20.02 -34.72 1.46
CA GLY A 379 20.18 -35.18 0.08
C GLY A 379 18.95 -35.00 -0.82
N GLN A 380 17.76 -34.78 -0.27
CA GLN A 380 16.55 -34.53 -1.04
C GLN A 380 16.55 -33.13 -1.62
N GLU A 381 15.82 -32.97 -2.72
CA GLU A 381 15.61 -31.67 -3.35
C GLU A 381 14.34 -31.01 -2.78
N ILE A 382 14.47 -29.76 -2.33
CA ILE A 382 13.34 -28.98 -1.82
C ILE A 382 13.20 -27.67 -2.58
N THR A 383 11.96 -27.26 -2.82
CA THR A 383 11.64 -25.96 -3.40
C THR A 383 11.15 -25.02 -2.31
N VAL A 384 11.87 -23.92 -2.09
CA VAL A 384 11.51 -22.90 -1.10
C VAL A 384 10.97 -21.68 -1.81
N THR A 385 9.82 -21.17 -1.37
CA THR A 385 9.25 -19.90 -1.83
C THR A 385 9.05 -18.95 -0.66
N THR A 386 9.69 -17.78 -0.70
CA THR A 386 9.52 -16.74 0.32
C THR A 386 8.12 -16.12 0.27
N LYS A 387 7.61 -15.69 1.43
CA LYS A 387 6.32 -15.02 1.58
C LYS A 387 6.45 -13.62 2.18
N ARG A 388 6.93 -13.52 3.42
CA ARG A 388 6.99 -12.25 4.18
C ARG A 388 8.33 -12.13 4.87
N PHE A 389 8.94 -10.94 4.78
CA PHE A 389 10.12 -10.60 5.57
C PHE A 389 9.73 -10.36 7.04
N LEU A 390 10.39 -11.03 7.97
CA LEU A 390 10.10 -10.94 9.41
C LEU A 390 11.06 -10.00 10.13
N ARG A 391 12.35 -10.08 9.84
CA ARG A 391 13.39 -9.27 10.48
C ARG A 391 14.75 -9.43 9.80
N LEU A 392 15.62 -8.45 10.07
CA LEU A 392 17.04 -8.54 9.75
C LEU A 392 17.75 -9.63 10.56
N PRO A 393 18.91 -10.11 10.08
CA PRO A 393 19.80 -10.95 10.86
C PRO A 393 20.21 -10.22 12.14
N LYS A 394 20.22 -10.93 13.26
CA LYS A 394 20.60 -10.39 14.56
C LYS A 394 21.73 -11.25 15.12
N LYS A 395 22.80 -10.62 15.58
CA LYS A 395 23.84 -11.30 16.36
C LYS A 395 23.33 -11.55 17.77
N PHE A 396 23.57 -12.74 18.29
CA PHE A 396 23.24 -13.11 19.67
C PHE A 396 24.53 -13.36 20.44
N ASN A 397 24.56 -12.85 21.67
CA ASN A 397 25.71 -12.99 22.57
C ASN A 397 25.61 -14.26 23.44
N SER A 398 24.48 -14.98 23.40
CA SER A 398 24.25 -16.23 24.12
C SER A 398 23.31 -17.17 23.37
N LEU A 399 23.44 -18.48 23.61
CA LEU A 399 22.55 -19.51 23.06
C LEU A 399 21.10 -19.33 23.53
N ASP A 400 20.88 -18.97 24.80
CA ASP A 400 19.53 -18.75 25.34
C ASP A 400 18.81 -17.58 24.66
N GLY A 401 19.54 -16.50 24.35
CA GLY A 401 19.00 -15.38 23.59
C GLY A 401 18.60 -15.76 22.17
N LEU A 402 19.32 -16.68 21.54
CA LEU A 402 18.97 -17.25 20.23
C LEU A 402 17.72 -18.13 20.34
N LYS A 403 17.65 -19.05 21.33
CA LYS A 403 16.49 -19.94 21.54
C LYS A 403 15.19 -19.15 21.76
N ALA A 404 15.20 -18.18 22.67
CA ALA A 404 14.04 -17.34 22.95
C ALA A 404 13.55 -16.61 21.70
N LYS A 405 14.49 -16.16 20.84
CA LYS A 405 14.14 -15.45 19.62
C LYS A 405 13.55 -16.37 18.54
N VAL A 406 14.11 -17.57 18.39
CA VAL A 406 13.57 -18.59 17.49
C VAL A 406 12.14 -18.94 17.88
N GLU A 407 11.86 -19.10 19.18
CA GLU A 407 10.50 -19.38 19.67
C GLU A 407 9.52 -18.23 19.36
N GLU A 408 9.93 -16.98 19.55
CA GLU A 408 9.15 -15.80 19.18
C GLU A 408 8.85 -15.75 17.66
N ASP A 409 9.85 -16.05 16.84
CA ASP A 409 9.72 -16.05 15.38
C ASP A 409 8.80 -17.18 14.89
N LEU A 410 8.87 -18.36 15.51
CA LEU A 410 7.97 -19.49 15.24
C LEU A 410 6.51 -19.16 15.60
N LYS A 411 6.26 -18.45 16.71
CA LYS A 411 4.91 -17.99 17.08
C LYS A 411 4.33 -17.04 16.03
N LYS A 412 5.13 -16.10 15.51
CA LYS A 412 4.70 -15.14 14.47
C LYS A 412 4.36 -15.75 13.12
N THR A 413 4.89 -16.93 12.81
CA THR A 413 4.65 -17.64 11.55
C THR A 413 3.30 -18.38 11.57
N LYS A 414 2.80 -18.71 12.77
CA LYS A 414 1.51 -19.42 12.96
C LYS A 414 0.29 -18.49 12.97
N GLU A 415 0.50 -17.18 13.09
CA GLU A 415 -0.52 -16.11 13.04
C GLU A 415 -0.56 -15.42 11.67
#